data_AF-A0A3M1KZR3-F1
#
_entry.id   AF-A0A3M1KZR3-F1
#
_cell.length_a   1.000
_cell.length_b   1.000
_cell.length_c   1.000
_cell.angle_alpha   90.00
_cell.angle_beta   90.00
_cell.angle_gamma   90.00
#
_symmetry.space_group_name_H-M   'P 1'
#
loop_
_entity.id
_entity.type
_entity.pdbx_description
1 polymer ?
#
loop_
_entity_poly.entity_id
_entity_poly.type
_entity_poly.pdbx_seq_one_letter_code
_entity_poly.pdbx_strand_id
1 'polypeptide(L)'
;MLVRAFLPPAAIEWVYSRGLFQGVRLLFDGLSALCPFPMVYLLAVLLLGWLFWKAHRFWRHRLPPRVRWLRMGKGLLSFFSAVVFFFLLLWGFNYGRLPVHRLMGFPLEELSLKDLRAELEHSTGELVTFRATIPGAGEEALAPEWPPGLVDTMRRHLTAVLAKAGLPARGRVRLRLLKPRGILLRISTAGVYIPF
;
A
#
# COMPACT_ATOMS: atom_id res chain seq x y z
N MET A 1 -14.82 -12.09 4.22
CA MET A 1 -16.10 -12.26 4.95
C MET A 1 -16.44 -13.71 5.25
N LEU A 2 -16.12 -14.71 4.42
CA LEU A 2 -16.25 -16.13 4.80
C LEU A 2 -15.08 -16.66 5.65
N VAL A 3 -13.85 -16.21 5.40
CA VAL A 3 -12.65 -16.65 6.13
C VAL A 3 -12.72 -16.39 7.65
N ARG A 4 -13.30 -15.25 8.07
CA ARG A 4 -13.52 -14.91 9.48
C ARG A 4 -14.49 -15.88 10.18
N ALA A 5 -15.36 -16.56 9.43
CA ALA A 5 -16.32 -17.51 9.99
C ALA A 5 -15.63 -18.85 10.37
N PHE A 6 -14.48 -19.15 9.76
CA PHE A 6 -13.81 -20.46 9.93
C PHE A 6 -12.44 -20.38 10.60
N LEU A 7 -11.81 -19.20 10.68
CA LEU A 7 -10.50 -19.03 11.31
C LEU A 7 -10.55 -17.98 12.43
N PRO A 8 -10.12 -18.31 13.66
CA PRO A 8 -10.05 -17.35 14.75
C PRO A 8 -8.96 -16.29 14.48
N PRO A 9 -9.10 -15.05 14.99
CA PRO A 9 -8.14 -13.97 14.73
C PRO A 9 -6.69 -14.29 15.10
N ALA A 10 -6.48 -15.09 16.16
CA ALA A 10 -5.15 -15.55 16.57
C ALA A 10 -4.50 -16.46 15.51
N ALA A 11 -5.26 -17.37 14.89
CA ALA A 11 -4.76 -18.23 13.82
C ALA A 11 -4.39 -17.41 12.58
N ILE A 12 -5.21 -16.42 12.23
CA ILE A 12 -4.92 -15.51 11.12
C ILE A 12 -3.63 -14.71 11.38
N GLU A 13 -3.45 -14.22 12.61
CA GLU A 13 -2.24 -13.46 12.97
C GLU A 13 -0.98 -14.32 12.83
N TRP A 14 -0.98 -15.56 13.34
CA TRP A 14 0.21 -16.42 13.30
C TRP A 14 0.48 -17.06 11.95
N VAL A 15 -0.53 -17.67 11.32
CA VAL A 15 -0.38 -18.41 10.06
C VAL A 15 -0.23 -17.46 8.89
N TYR A 16 -1.13 -16.48 8.79
CA TYR A 16 -1.16 -15.57 7.66
C TYR A 16 -0.24 -14.37 7.88
N SER A 17 -0.47 -13.54 8.92
CA SER A 17 0.20 -12.24 9.04
C SER A 17 1.68 -12.33 9.40
N ARG A 18 2.05 -13.24 10.31
CA ARG A 18 3.43 -13.49 10.73
C ARG A 18 4.14 -14.56 9.90
N GLY A 19 3.38 -15.40 9.20
CA GLY A 19 3.87 -16.47 8.31
C GLY A 19 3.81 -16.06 6.84
N LEU A 20 2.76 -16.51 6.14
CA LEU A 20 2.61 -16.41 4.68
C LEU A 20 2.86 -14.99 4.16
N PHE A 21 2.25 -13.99 4.79
CA PHE A 21 2.36 -12.59 4.39
C PHE A 21 3.80 -12.08 4.46
N GLN A 22 4.60 -12.52 5.43
CA GLN A 22 6.01 -12.13 5.51
C GLN A 22 6.82 -12.72 4.34
N GLY A 23 6.48 -13.92 3.88
CA GLY A 23 7.10 -14.53 2.70
C GLY A 23 6.76 -13.76 1.42
N VAL A 24 5.46 -13.45 1.24
CA VAL A 24 5.00 -12.59 0.14
C VAL A 24 5.71 -11.24 0.19
N ARG A 25 5.87 -10.67 1.39
CA ARG A 25 6.56 -9.39 1.59
C ARG A 25 8.01 -9.39 1.14
N LEU A 26 8.75 -10.41 1.52
CA LEU A 26 10.15 -10.54 1.12
C LEU A 26 10.29 -10.72 -0.39
N LEU A 27 9.39 -11.47 -1.02
CA LEU A 27 9.37 -11.65 -2.47
C LEU A 27 9.14 -10.31 -3.19
N PHE A 28 8.11 -9.56 -2.80
CA PHE A 28 7.81 -8.24 -3.38
C PHE A 28 8.92 -7.23 -3.13
N ASP A 29 9.49 -7.19 -1.92
CA ASP A 29 10.62 -6.31 -1.61
C ASP A 29 11.85 -6.65 -2.46
N GLY A 30 12.09 -7.94 -2.73
CA GLY A 30 13.15 -8.41 -3.63
C GLY A 30 12.91 -8.00 -5.08
N LEU A 31 11.70 -8.21 -5.60
CA LEU A 31 11.34 -7.79 -6.97
C LEU A 31 11.44 -6.26 -7.14
N SER A 32 10.94 -5.51 -6.15
CA SER A 32 11.02 -4.05 -6.12
C SER A 32 12.46 -3.52 -5.97
N ALA A 33 13.35 -4.35 -5.41
CA ALA A 33 14.78 -4.03 -5.34
C ALA A 33 15.45 -4.08 -6.71
N LEU A 34 15.08 -5.06 -7.54
CA LEU A 34 15.63 -5.26 -8.87
C LEU A 34 15.18 -4.17 -9.86
N CYS A 35 13.97 -3.64 -9.69
CA CYS A 35 13.49 -2.57 -10.54
C CYS A 35 14.09 -1.20 -10.13
N PRO A 36 14.79 -0.46 -11.01
CA PRO A 36 15.32 0.86 -10.69
C PRO A 36 14.24 1.96 -10.62
N PHE A 37 13.03 1.66 -11.09
CA PHE A 37 11.88 2.57 -11.13
C PHE A 37 10.66 1.96 -10.40
N PRO A 38 9.63 2.76 -10.06
CA PRO A 38 8.40 2.25 -9.44
C PRO A 38 7.74 1.11 -10.25
N MET A 39 7.49 -0.04 -9.63
CA MET A 39 6.90 -1.21 -10.30
C MET A 39 5.52 -0.96 -10.92
N VAL A 40 4.79 0.06 -10.45
CA VAL A 40 3.51 0.47 -11.04
C VAL A 40 3.65 0.86 -12.52
N TYR A 41 4.81 1.36 -12.96
CA TYR A 41 5.05 1.63 -14.38
C TYR A 41 5.20 0.37 -15.20
N LEU A 42 5.92 -0.63 -14.66
CA LEU A 42 6.01 -1.93 -15.31
C LEU A 42 4.62 -2.55 -15.46
N LEU A 43 3.82 -2.51 -14.39
CA LEU A 43 2.44 -2.98 -14.42
C LEU A 43 1.61 -2.24 -15.46
N ALA A 44 1.72 -0.90 -15.52
CA ALA A 44 1.00 -0.09 -16.50
C ALA A 44 1.39 -0.44 -17.94
N VAL A 45 2.68 -0.57 -18.25
CA VAL A 45 3.18 -0.92 -19.59
C VAL A 45 2.70 -2.32 -19.98
N LEU A 46 2.82 -3.31 -19.08
CA LEU A 46 2.36 -4.68 -19.34
C LEU A 46 0.84 -4.73 -19.57
N LEU A 47 0.06 -4.01 -18.77
CA LEU A 47 -1.40 -3.94 -18.91
C LEU A 47 -1.79 -3.28 -20.23
N LEU A 48 -1.20 -2.14 -20.57
CA LEU A 48 -1.47 -1.43 -21.82
C LEU A 48 -1.06 -2.26 -23.04
N GLY A 49 0.10 -2.91 -22.99
CA GLY A 49 0.56 -3.82 -24.06
C GLY A 49 -0.38 -5.02 -24.22
N TRP A 50 -0.84 -5.61 -23.12
CA TRP A 50 -1.83 -6.69 -23.15
C TRP A 50 -3.18 -6.24 -23.71
N LEU A 51 -3.67 -5.06 -23.31
CA LEU A 51 -4.90 -4.47 -23.84
C LEU A 51 -4.77 -4.18 -25.34
N PHE A 52 -3.64 -3.62 -25.78
CA PHE A 52 -3.37 -3.38 -27.19
C PHE A 52 -3.35 -4.68 -27.99
N TRP A 53 -2.66 -5.71 -27.50
CA TRP A 53 -2.63 -7.03 -28.14
C TRP A 53 -4.03 -7.66 -28.23
N LYS A 54 -4.83 -7.58 -27.15
CA LYS A 54 -6.24 -8.03 -27.13
C LYS A 54 -7.09 -7.26 -28.14
N ALA A 55 -6.94 -5.94 -28.21
CA ALA A 55 -7.67 -5.09 -29.16
C ALA A 55 -7.28 -5.43 -30.61
N HIS A 56 -5.99 -5.46 -30.92
CA HIS A 56 -5.50 -5.84 -32.25
C HIS A 56 -6.01 -7.23 -32.67
N ARG A 57 -6.00 -8.20 -31.75
CA ARG A 57 -6.57 -9.53 -31.97
C ARG A 57 -8.09 -9.46 -32.19
N PHE A 58 -8.81 -8.66 -31.43
CA PHE A 58 -10.27 -8.46 -31.57
C PHE A 58 -10.66 -7.96 -32.97
N TRP A 59 -9.88 -7.05 -33.55
CA TRP A 59 -10.13 -6.51 -34.88
C TRP A 59 -9.70 -7.44 -36.03
N ARG A 60 -8.68 -8.29 -35.83
CA ARG A 60 -8.18 -9.21 -36.86
C ARG A 60 -8.96 -10.52 -36.98
N HIS A 61 -9.69 -10.93 -35.94
CA HIS A 61 -10.49 -12.16 -36.00
C HIS A 61 -11.77 -11.95 -36.80
N ARG A 62 -11.96 -12.77 -37.85
CA ARG A 62 -13.19 -12.86 -38.67
C ARG A 62 -14.32 -13.62 -37.93
N LEU A 63 -14.45 -13.45 -36.62
CA LEU A 63 -15.49 -14.11 -35.83
C LEU A 63 -16.84 -13.39 -36.01
N PRO A 64 -17.96 -14.13 -35.95
CA PRO A 64 -19.29 -13.52 -35.90
C PRO A 64 -19.37 -12.51 -34.74
N PRO A 65 -20.00 -11.33 -34.92
CA PRO A 65 -20.05 -10.28 -33.90
C PRO A 65 -20.51 -10.77 -32.53
N ARG A 66 -21.55 -11.62 -32.48
CA ARG A 66 -22.07 -12.20 -31.23
C ARG A 66 -21.02 -13.01 -30.46
N VAL A 67 -20.31 -13.92 -31.14
CA VAL A 67 -19.26 -14.76 -30.54
C VAL A 67 -18.09 -13.90 -30.07
N ARG A 68 -17.74 -12.86 -30.84
CA ARG A 68 -16.67 -11.92 -30.52
C ARG A 68 -16.96 -11.15 -29.21
N TRP A 69 -18.17 -10.58 -29.07
CA TRP A 69 -18.58 -9.86 -27.86
C TRP A 69 -18.70 -10.79 -26.64
N LEU A 70 -19.27 -11.99 -26.79
CA LEU A 70 -19.33 -12.98 -25.70
C LEU A 70 -17.94 -13.38 -25.20
N ARG A 71 -16.98 -13.59 -26.11
CA ARG A 71 -15.61 -13.91 -25.73
C ARG A 71 -14.93 -12.76 -24.99
N MET A 72 -15.18 -11.52 -25.41
CA MET A 72 -14.68 -10.33 -24.72
C MET A 72 -15.27 -10.22 -23.31
N GLY A 73 -16.60 -10.37 -23.17
CA GLY A 73 -17.29 -10.34 -21.88
C GLY A 73 -16.79 -11.42 -20.92
N LYS A 74 -16.65 -12.67 -21.38
CA LYS A 74 -16.05 -13.76 -20.59
C LYS A 74 -14.60 -13.45 -20.19
N GLY A 75 -13.82 -12.86 -21.08
CA GLY A 75 -12.45 -12.45 -20.80
C GLY A 75 -12.34 -11.37 -19.73
N LEU A 76 -13.19 -10.33 -19.80
CA LEU A 76 -13.26 -9.28 -18.80
C LEU A 76 -13.73 -9.83 -17.45
N LEU A 77 -14.79 -10.64 -17.45
CA LEU A 77 -15.30 -11.27 -16.24
C LEU A 77 -14.21 -12.13 -15.58
N SER A 78 -13.52 -12.97 -16.35
CA SER A 78 -12.41 -13.78 -15.85
C SER A 78 -11.27 -12.92 -15.28
N PHE A 79 -10.91 -11.83 -15.95
CA PHE A 79 -9.90 -10.89 -15.45
C PHE A 79 -10.31 -10.26 -14.12
N PHE A 80 -11.50 -9.66 -14.03
CA PHE A 80 -11.97 -9.03 -12.80
C PHE A 80 -12.18 -10.05 -11.67
N SER A 81 -12.68 -11.25 -11.98
CA SER A 81 -12.77 -12.35 -11.01
C SER A 81 -11.40 -12.74 -10.47
N ALA A 82 -10.37 -12.82 -11.33
CA ALA A 82 -9.01 -13.09 -10.88
C ALA A 82 -8.47 -11.97 -10.00
N VAL A 83 -8.67 -10.70 -10.36
CA VAL A 83 -8.27 -9.54 -9.54
C VAL A 83 -8.93 -9.60 -8.16
N VAL A 84 -10.24 -9.79 -8.10
CA VAL A 84 -10.98 -9.91 -6.82
C VAL A 84 -10.52 -11.12 -6.02
N PHE A 85 -10.33 -12.27 -6.67
CA PHE A 85 -9.83 -13.49 -6.03
C PHE A 85 -8.45 -13.27 -5.38
N PHE A 86 -7.48 -12.75 -6.14
CA PHE A 86 -6.14 -12.49 -5.61
C PHE A 86 -6.14 -11.40 -4.55
N PHE A 87 -6.97 -10.38 -4.68
CA PHE A 87 -7.17 -9.40 -3.62
C PHE A 87 -7.68 -10.05 -2.34
N LEU A 88 -8.73 -10.88 -2.41
CA LEU A 88 -9.25 -11.58 -1.24
C LEU A 88 -8.24 -12.58 -0.66
N LEU A 89 -7.48 -13.26 -1.50
CA LEU A 89 -6.47 -14.24 -1.07
C LEU A 89 -5.25 -13.58 -0.42
N LEU A 90 -4.71 -12.51 -1.02
CA LEU A 90 -3.48 -11.83 -0.58
C LEU A 90 -3.73 -10.66 0.37
N TRP A 91 -4.98 -10.23 0.54
CA TRP A 91 -5.33 -9.09 1.38
C TRP A 91 -6.52 -9.35 2.29
N GLY A 92 -7.50 -10.15 1.85
CA GLY A 92 -8.76 -10.34 2.57
C GLY A 92 -8.60 -10.87 4.01
N PHE A 93 -7.54 -11.62 4.29
CA PHE A 93 -7.21 -12.06 5.65
C PHE A 93 -6.83 -10.91 6.60
N ASN A 94 -6.35 -9.77 6.10
CA ASN A 94 -6.02 -8.61 6.94
C ASN A 94 -7.23 -8.09 7.71
N TYR A 95 -8.44 -8.22 7.17
CA TYR A 95 -9.64 -7.88 7.90
C TYR A 95 -9.86 -8.83 9.08
N GLY A 96 -9.49 -10.11 9.01
CA GLY A 96 -9.69 -11.08 10.11
C GLY A 96 -8.66 -11.01 11.25
N ARG A 97 -7.68 -10.11 11.18
CA ARG A 97 -6.57 -10.05 12.15
C ARG A 97 -7.00 -9.60 13.53
N LEU A 98 -6.12 -9.83 14.50
CA LEU A 98 -6.24 -9.25 15.83
C LEU A 98 -6.23 -7.71 15.72
N PRO A 99 -7.17 -7.00 16.34
CA PRO A 99 -7.21 -5.54 16.30
C PRO A 99 -5.92 -4.92 16.85
N VAL A 100 -5.48 -3.82 16.23
CA VAL A 100 -4.23 -3.14 16.60
C VAL A 100 -4.21 -2.65 18.05
N HIS A 101 -5.34 -2.15 18.57
CA HIS A 101 -5.44 -1.72 19.97
C HIS A 101 -5.15 -2.88 20.95
N ARG A 102 -5.57 -4.11 20.63
CA ARG A 102 -5.25 -5.29 21.45
C ARG A 102 -3.79 -5.70 21.31
N LEU A 103 -3.23 -5.58 20.11
CA LEU A 103 -1.81 -5.87 19.86
C LEU A 103 -0.89 -4.89 20.61
N MET A 104 -1.26 -3.62 20.65
CA MET A 104 -0.47 -2.55 21.26
C MET A 104 -0.85 -2.26 22.73
N GLY A 105 -1.91 -2.88 23.24
CA GLY A 105 -2.40 -2.65 24.61
C GLY A 105 -3.03 -1.27 24.83
N PHE A 106 -3.54 -0.63 23.77
CA PHE A 106 -4.20 0.67 23.89
C PHE A 106 -5.67 0.51 24.29
N PRO A 107 -6.17 1.33 25.23
CA PRO A 107 -7.59 1.36 25.54
C PRO A 107 -8.37 1.90 24.33
N LEU A 108 -9.55 1.33 24.09
CA LEU A 108 -10.53 1.89 23.16
C LEU A 108 -11.37 2.89 23.95
N GLU A 109 -10.87 4.11 24.08
CA GLU A 109 -11.62 5.23 24.63
C GLU A 109 -12.07 6.15 23.50
N GLU A 110 -13.31 6.62 23.57
CA GLU A 110 -13.81 7.63 22.64
C GLU A 110 -13.14 8.96 22.98
N LEU A 111 -12.35 9.47 22.04
CA LEU A 111 -11.71 10.78 22.17
C LEU A 111 -12.79 11.87 22.09
N SER A 112 -12.82 12.75 23.10
CA SER A 112 -13.70 13.92 23.04
C SER A 112 -13.15 14.96 22.07
N LEU A 113 -14.01 15.86 21.58
CA LEU A 113 -13.56 16.99 20.75
C LEU A 113 -12.53 17.86 21.49
N LYS A 114 -12.64 17.95 22.82
CA LYS A 114 -11.68 18.68 23.66
C LYS A 114 -10.30 18.01 23.63
N ASP A 115 -10.25 16.69 23.76
CA ASP A 115 -8.99 15.93 23.76
C ASP A 115 -8.31 16.00 22.39
N LEU A 116 -9.09 15.84 21.31
CA LEU A 116 -8.61 15.98 19.94
C LEU A 116 -8.02 17.37 19.70
N ARG A 117 -8.69 18.42 20.19
CA ARG A 117 -8.21 19.79 20.05
C ARG A 117 -6.93 20.03 20.84
N ALA A 118 -6.88 19.54 22.08
CA ALA A 118 -5.69 19.66 22.93
C ALA A 118 -4.47 18.95 22.30
N GLU A 119 -4.66 17.73 21.78
CA GLU A 119 -3.61 16.97 21.11
C GLU A 119 -3.14 17.67 19.82
N LEU A 120 -4.08 18.23 19.05
CA LEU A 120 -3.75 18.97 17.83
C LEU A 120 -2.98 20.26 18.14
N GLU A 121 -3.38 21.02 19.15
CA GLU A 121 -2.68 22.22 19.62
C GLU A 121 -1.27 21.87 20.13
N HIS A 122 -1.13 20.79 20.89
CA HIS A 122 0.15 20.29 21.37
C HIS A 122 1.08 19.88 20.22
N SER A 123 0.62 18.98 19.34
CA SER A 123 1.37 18.53 18.16
C SER A 123 1.74 19.70 17.24
N THR A 124 0.85 20.68 17.08
CA THR A 124 1.14 21.89 16.28
C THR A 124 2.27 22.71 16.91
N GLY A 125 2.28 22.87 18.23
CA GLY A 125 3.37 23.55 18.94
C GLY A 125 4.72 22.86 18.76
N GLU A 126 4.74 21.53 18.86
CA GLU A 126 5.95 20.75 18.59
C GLU A 126 6.42 20.91 17.14
N LEU A 127 5.51 20.83 16.17
CA LEU A 127 5.83 21.00 14.75
C LEU A 127 6.36 22.40 14.42
N VAL A 128 5.81 23.45 15.03
CA VAL A 128 6.33 24.82 14.89
C VAL A 128 7.76 24.91 15.44
N THR A 129 8.00 24.30 16.61
CA THR A 129 9.32 24.25 17.23
C THR A 129 10.32 23.50 16.35
N PHE A 130 9.95 22.31 15.84
CA PHE A 130 10.80 21.54 14.94
C PHE A 130 11.07 22.27 13.63
N ARG A 131 10.07 22.94 13.05
CA ARG A 131 10.23 23.72 11.83
C ARG A 131 11.29 24.82 11.98
N ALA A 132 11.33 25.50 13.12
CA ALA A 132 12.33 26.53 13.41
C ALA A 132 13.77 25.98 13.46
N THR A 133 13.96 24.66 13.65
CA THR A 133 15.28 24.02 13.63
C THR A 133 15.79 23.67 12.23
N ILE A 134 14.93 23.77 11.20
CA ILE A 134 15.29 23.44 9.82
C ILE A 134 15.97 24.66 9.16
N PRO A 135 17.24 24.55 8.72
CA PRO A 135 17.93 25.66 8.09
C PRO A 135 17.19 26.18 6.86
N GLY A 136 16.94 27.50 6.82
CA GLY A 136 16.24 28.14 5.70
C GLY A 136 14.71 27.92 5.68
N ALA A 137 14.13 27.32 6.73
CA ALA A 137 12.68 27.21 6.84
C ALA A 137 12.04 28.57 7.18
N GLY A 138 11.22 29.08 6.26
CA GLY A 138 10.36 30.24 6.47
C GLY A 138 8.89 29.84 6.58
N GLU A 139 7.98 30.67 6.08
CA GLU A 139 6.55 30.33 5.94
C GLU A 139 6.27 29.48 4.69
N GLU A 140 7.20 29.44 3.75
CA GLU A 140 7.05 28.72 2.48
C GLU A 140 7.25 27.20 2.63
N ALA A 141 6.71 26.43 1.69
CA ALA A 141 6.97 24.99 1.63
C ALA A 141 8.48 24.70 1.53
N LEU A 142 8.94 23.69 2.27
CA LEU A 142 10.35 23.26 2.20
C LEU A 142 10.69 22.82 0.78
N ALA A 143 11.93 23.08 0.37
CA ALA A 143 12.44 22.64 -0.92
C ALA A 143 12.21 21.12 -1.12
N PRO A 144 11.93 20.65 -2.34
CA PRO A 144 11.56 19.26 -2.62
C PRO A 144 12.74 18.28 -2.50
N GLU A 145 13.91 18.74 -2.07
CA GLU A 145 15.11 17.92 -1.93
C GLU A 145 15.05 17.14 -0.63
N TRP A 146 15.03 15.82 -0.76
CA TRP A 146 15.05 14.93 0.38
C TRP A 146 16.46 14.91 0.97
N PRO A 147 16.60 14.98 2.30
CA PRO A 147 17.91 14.85 2.92
C PRO A 147 18.53 13.49 2.57
N PRO A 148 19.86 13.44 2.38
CA PRO A 148 20.55 12.19 2.09
C PRO A 148 20.28 11.18 3.21
N GLY A 149 20.01 9.93 2.85
CA GLY A 149 19.73 8.87 3.82
C GLY A 149 18.35 8.91 4.49
N LEU A 150 17.43 9.80 4.07
CA LEU A 150 16.06 9.88 4.62
C LEU A 150 15.38 8.51 4.70
N VAL A 151 15.43 7.73 3.61
CA VAL A 151 14.78 6.41 3.52
C VAL A 151 15.34 5.45 4.57
N ASP A 152 16.65 5.47 4.81
CA ASP A 152 17.29 4.58 5.77
C ASP A 152 17.00 5.02 7.21
N THR A 153 16.95 6.32 7.47
CA THR A 153 16.49 6.86 8.76
C THR A 153 15.03 6.48 9.03
N MET A 154 14.13 6.70 8.08
CA MET A 154 12.73 6.28 8.21
C MET A 154 12.60 4.77 8.45
N ARG A 155 13.39 3.95 7.74
CA ARG A 155 13.40 2.49 7.91
C ARG A 155 13.83 2.11 9.32
N ARG A 156 14.92 2.69 9.84
CA ARG A 156 15.41 2.42 11.19
C ARG A 156 14.34 2.71 12.24
N HIS A 157 13.72 3.89 12.18
CA HIS A 157 12.68 4.27 13.14
C HIS A 157 11.44 3.37 13.01
N LEU A 158 10.99 3.07 11.79
CA LEU A 158 9.87 2.16 11.58
C LEU A 158 10.14 0.78 12.15
N THR A 159 11.32 0.20 11.87
CA THR A 159 11.72 -1.11 12.40
C THR A 159 11.77 -1.10 13.93
N ALA A 160 12.28 -0.03 14.54
CA ALA A 160 12.31 0.10 16.00
C ALA A 160 10.90 0.13 16.62
N VAL A 161 9.97 0.88 16.01
CA VAL A 161 8.57 0.94 16.45
C VAL A 161 7.89 -0.42 16.30
N LEU A 162 8.06 -1.10 15.16
CA LEU A 162 7.49 -2.43 14.93
C LEU A 162 8.05 -3.45 15.93
N ALA A 163 9.35 -3.41 16.21
CA ALA A 163 9.98 -4.28 17.20
C ALA A 163 9.43 -4.05 18.61
N LYS A 164 9.25 -2.78 19.03
CA LYS A 164 8.62 -2.42 20.31
C LYS A 164 7.19 -2.94 20.42
N ALA A 165 6.45 -2.94 19.31
CA ALA A 165 5.09 -3.50 19.23
C ALA A 165 5.06 -5.04 19.07
N GLY A 166 6.20 -5.72 19.09
CA GLY A 166 6.28 -7.18 18.89
C GLY A 166 5.86 -7.63 17.49
N LEU A 167 5.87 -6.73 16.50
CA LEU A 167 5.47 -6.99 15.13
C LEU A 167 6.68 -7.35 14.26
N PRO A 168 6.52 -8.27 13.28
CA PRO A 168 7.60 -8.59 12.36
C PRO A 168 7.93 -7.39 11.47
N ALA A 169 9.22 -7.07 11.37
CA ALA A 169 9.75 -6.03 10.49
C ALA A 169 10.60 -6.65 9.37
N ARG A 170 10.17 -7.81 8.84
CA ARG A 170 10.86 -8.49 7.74
C ARG A 170 10.62 -7.72 6.46
N GLY A 171 11.70 -7.45 5.72
CA GLY A 171 11.64 -6.68 4.47
C GLY A 171 12.32 -5.32 4.57
N ARG A 172 12.32 -4.59 3.46
CA ARG A 172 12.92 -3.26 3.33
C ARG A 172 11.93 -2.33 2.67
N VAL A 173 11.30 -1.47 3.47
CA VAL A 173 10.47 -0.39 2.93
C VAL A 173 11.32 0.47 2.00
N ARG A 174 10.82 0.67 0.77
CA ARG A 174 11.42 1.49 -0.27
C ARG A 174 10.45 2.61 -0.60
N LEU A 175 10.97 3.83 -0.64
CA LEU A 175 10.24 4.98 -1.15
C LEU A 175 10.61 5.17 -2.61
N ARG A 176 9.60 5.32 -3.46
CA ARG A 176 9.76 5.54 -4.90
C ARG A 176 8.88 6.72 -5.29
N LEU A 177 9.49 7.76 -5.85
CA LEU A 177 8.75 8.91 -6.35
C LEU A 177 8.10 8.57 -7.69
N LEU A 178 6.80 8.84 -7.79
CA LEU A 178 6.09 8.76 -9.06
C LEU A 178 6.27 10.08 -9.82
N LYS A 179 6.67 9.97 -11.08
CA LYS A 179 6.62 11.00 -12.12
C LYS A 179 5.38 10.80 -13.03
N PRO A 180 4.85 11.88 -13.63
CA PRO A 180 5.11 13.28 -13.30
C PRO A 180 4.69 13.63 -11.87
N ARG A 181 5.26 14.71 -11.31
CA ARG A 181 4.92 15.18 -9.95
C ARG A 181 3.42 15.44 -9.85
N GLY A 182 2.82 15.07 -8.72
CA GLY A 182 1.39 15.24 -8.48
C GLY A 182 0.48 14.28 -9.24
N ILE A 183 1.01 13.25 -9.94
CA ILE A 183 0.16 12.29 -10.67
C ILE A 183 -0.90 11.63 -9.79
N LEU A 184 -0.57 11.31 -8.53
CA LEU A 184 -1.54 10.75 -7.59
C LEU A 184 -2.52 11.79 -7.05
N LEU A 185 -2.12 13.05 -6.92
CA LEU A 185 -3.00 14.13 -6.46
C LEU A 185 -4.13 14.42 -7.46
N ARG A 186 -3.94 14.09 -8.74
CA ARG A 186 -5.01 14.15 -9.75
C ARG A 186 -6.20 13.24 -9.45
N ILE A 187 -6.00 12.24 -8.58
CA ILE A 187 -7.04 11.34 -8.07
C ILE A 187 -7.15 11.45 -6.54
N SER A 188 -6.85 12.63 -5.98
CA SER A 188 -6.93 12.95 -4.54
C SER A 188 -6.15 11.98 -3.65
N THR A 189 -5.05 11.42 -4.15
CA THR A 189 -4.21 10.46 -3.44
C THR A 189 -2.82 11.05 -3.22
N ALA A 190 -2.34 11.14 -1.98
CA ALA A 190 -1.02 11.68 -1.68
C ALA A 190 0.11 10.64 -1.86
N GLY A 191 -0.22 9.35 -1.82
CA GLY A 191 0.72 8.24 -1.93
C GLY A 191 -0.01 6.91 -2.03
N VAL A 192 0.70 5.87 -2.50
CA VAL A 192 0.16 4.51 -2.55
C VAL A 192 1.05 3.61 -1.72
N TYR A 193 0.48 2.97 -0.72
CA TYR A 193 1.10 1.86 -0.03
C TYR A 193 0.61 0.56 -0.69
N ILE A 194 1.51 -0.11 -1.41
CA ILE A 194 1.26 -1.46 -1.90
C ILE A 194 1.58 -2.38 -0.73
N PRO A 195 0.57 -3.03 -0.16
CA PRO A 195 0.73 -3.58 1.16
C PRO A 195 1.18 -5.05 1.09
N PHE A 196 1.96 -5.38 0.06
CA PHE A 196 2.60 -6.66 -0.17
C PHE A 196 4.06 -6.39 -0.43
#